data_AF-A0A3M1X2S8-F1
#
_entry.id   AF-A0A3M1X2S8-F1
#
_cell.length_a   1.000
_cell.length_b   1.000
_cell.length_c   1.000
_cell.angle_alpha   90.00
_cell.angle_beta   90.00
_cell.angle_gamma   90.00
#
_symmetry.space_group_name_H-M   'P 1'
#
loop_
_entity.id
_entity.type
_entity.pdbx_description
1 polymer ?
#
loop_
_entity_poly.entity_id
_entity_poly.type
_entity_poly.pdbx_seq_one_letter_code
_entity_poly.pdbx_strand_id
1 'polypeptide(L)' 'MSNDQQAPLPVVMSIAGLDPTGGAGLQADIEAIISMGCHA' A
#
# COMPACT_ATOMS: atom_id res chain seq x y z
N MET A 1 -21.95 17.63 13.86
CA MET A 1 -21.17 16.41 13.55
C MET A 1 -21.06 16.37 12.04
N SER A 2 -19.88 16.72 11.49
CA SER A 2 -19.68 16.69 10.04
C SER A 2 -19.80 15.24 9.58
N ASN A 3 -20.67 15.01 8.59
CA ASN A 3 -20.82 13.72 7.95
C ASN A 3 -19.71 13.59 6.91
N ASP A 4 -18.47 13.46 7.39
CA ASP A 4 -17.30 13.22 6.54
C ASP A 4 -17.42 11.80 5.99
N GLN A 5 -18.02 11.69 4.82
CA GLN A 5 -18.10 10.44 4.08
C GLN A 5 -16.66 10.02 3.73
N GLN A 6 -16.13 9.06 4.47
CA GLN A 6 -14.76 8.60 4.37
C GLN A 6 -14.51 8.14 2.92
N ALA A 7 -13.63 8.85 2.22
CA ALA A 7 -13.29 8.51 0.84
C ALA A 7 -12.71 7.08 0.80
N PRO A 8 -13.00 6.28 -0.24
CA PRO A 8 -12.46 4.93 -0.35
C PRO A 8 -10.93 4.97 -0.40
N LEU A 9 -10.30 3.98 0.25
CA LEU A 9 -8.84 3.85 0.24
C LEU A 9 -8.34 3.68 -1.21
N PRO A 10 -7.30 4.43 -1.63
CA PRO A 10 -6.72 4.25 -2.96
C PRO A 10 -6.15 2.84 -3.12
N VAL A 11 -6.40 2.21 -4.27
CA VAL A 11 -5.87 0.87 -4.61
C VAL A 11 -4.66 1.03 -5.51
N VAL A 12 -3.56 0.38 -5.17
CA VAL A 12 -2.28 0.45 -5.88
C VAL A 12 -1.87 -0.95 -6.34
N MET A 13 -1.44 -1.08 -7.59
CA MET A 13 -0.88 -2.32 -8.13
C MET A 13 0.64 -2.14 -8.28
N SER A 14 1.43 -2.99 -7.61
CA SER A 14 2.88 -3.08 -7.84
C SER A 14 3.23 -4.26 -8.75
N ILE A 15 4.15 -4.03 -9.68
CA ILE A 15 4.77 -5.07 -10.52
C ILE A 15 6.26 -5.06 -10.23
N ALA A 16 6.68 -5.92 -9.30
CA ALA A 16 8.04 -6.03 -8.82
C ALA A 16 8.44 -7.51 -8.61
N GLY A 17 9.75 -7.77 -8.47
CA GLY A 17 10.26 -9.08 -8.07
C GLY A 17 9.98 -9.40 -6.60
N LEU A 18 10.07 -10.67 -6.23
CA LEU A 18 10.00 -11.11 -4.84
C LEU A 18 11.41 -11.11 -4.21
N ASP A 19 11.62 -10.30 -3.17
CA ASP A 19 12.75 -10.41 -2.27
C ASP A 19 12.26 -11.03 -0.93
N PRO A 20 12.62 -12.28 -0.62
CA PRO A 20 12.15 -12.98 0.58
C PRO A 20 12.77 -12.45 1.88
N THR A 21 13.72 -11.51 1.82
CA THR A 21 14.30 -10.87 3.00
C THR A 21 13.50 -9.65 3.47
N GLY A 22 12.59 -9.13 2.64
CA GLY A 22 11.73 -7.98 2.92
C GLY A 22 12.39 -6.61 2.71
N GLY A 23 13.66 -6.56 2.29
CA GLY A 23 14.39 -5.30 2.09
C GLY A 23 14.06 -4.59 0.77
N ALA A 24 13.56 -5.33 -0.22
CA ALA A 24 13.20 -4.81 -1.54
C ALA A 24 11.97 -5.54 -2.13
N GLY A 25 11.69 -5.25 -3.41
CA GLY A 25 10.67 -5.95 -4.18
C GLY A 25 9.26 -5.80 -3.63
N LEU A 26 8.42 -6.80 -3.91
CA LEU A 26 6.98 -6.74 -3.68
C LEU A 26 6.62 -6.55 -2.19
N GLN A 27 7.38 -7.12 -1.26
CA GLN A 27 7.12 -6.92 0.17
C GLN A 27 7.43 -5.48 0.61
N ALA A 28 8.56 -4.92 0.19
CA ALA A 28 8.92 -3.54 0.51
C ALA A 28 7.93 -2.53 -0.10
N ASP A 29 7.45 -2.80 -1.32
CA ASP A 29 6.40 -1.99 -1.95
C ASP A 29 5.09 -2.04 -1.14
N ILE A 30 4.65 -3.21 -0.69
CA ILE A 30 3.44 -3.36 0.14
C ILE A 30 3.55 -2.54 1.42
N GLU A 31 4.66 -2.65 2.15
CA GLU A 31 4.88 -1.93 3.40
C GLU A 31 4.88 -0.40 3.17
N ALA A 32 5.51 0.06 2.09
CA ALA A 32 5.51 1.47 1.71
C ALA A 32 4.10 1.96 1.32
N ILE A 33 3.36 1.22 0.50
CA ILE A 33 1.99 1.57 0.06
C ILE A 33 1.05 1.64 1.27
N ILE A 34 1.11 0.67 2.18
CA ILE A 34 0.32 0.67 3.42
C ILE A 34 0.68 1.88 4.28
N SER A 35 1.97 2.22 4.41
CA SER A 35 2.42 3.38 5.20
C SER A 35 1.89 4.72 4.65
N MET A 36 1.57 4.77 3.35
CA MET A 36 0.97 5.92 2.67
C MET A 36 -0.56 5.98 2.79
N GLY A 37 -1.18 5.01 3.49
CA GLY A 37 -2.64 4.95 3.66
C GLY A 37 -3.37 4.41 2.42
N CYS A 38 -2.71 3.56 1.65
CA CYS A 38 -3.28 2.92 0.46
C CYS A 38 -3.50 1.41 0.68
N HIS A 39 -4.33 0.81 -0.18
CA HIS A 39 -4.45 -0.64 -0.31
C HIS A 39 -3.41 -1.13 -1.32
N ALA A 40 -2.55 -2.04 -0.87
CA ALA A 40 -1.53 -2.71 -1.65
C ALA A 40 -1.98 -4.13 -2.05
#